data_AF-Q39SN9-F1
#
_entry.id   AF-Q39SN9-F1
#
_cell.length_a   1.000
_cell.length_b   1.000
_cell.length_c   1.000
_cell.angle_alpha   90.00
_cell.angle_beta   90.00
_cell.angle_gamma   90.00
#
_symmetry.space_group_name_H-M   'P 1'
#
loop_
_entity.id
_entity.type
_entity.pdbx_description
1 polymer ?
#
loop_
_entity_poly.entity_id
_entity_poly.type
_entity_poly.pdbx_seq_one_letter_code
_entity_poly.pdbx_strand_id
1 'polypeptide(L)' 'MELKNDLGTTAIQDVIAKYPAIGEILQRYDIGCVTCKVGICLLKDVVSIHGLSKEDESRIEQEINDFLTRKAA' A
#
# COMPACT_ATOMS: atom_id res chain seq x y z
N MET A 1 -3.27 3.12 9.79
CA MET A 1 -2.65 1.88 9.30
C MET A 1 -1.32 1.66 10.00
N GLU A 2 -1.03 0.42 10.38
CA GLU A 2 0.24 -0.02 10.98
C GLU A 2 0.96 -1.02 10.05
N LEU A 3 1.71 -0.48 9.10
CA LEU A 3 2.46 -1.29 8.12
C LEU A 3 3.88 -1.58 8.62
N LYS A 4 4.32 -2.84 8.46
CA LYS A 4 5.67 -3.29 8.86
C LYS A 4 6.78 -2.51 8.12
N ASN A 5 7.96 -2.45 8.73
CA ASN A 5 9.17 -1.80 8.18
C ASN A 5 8.97 -0.32 7.82
N ASP A 6 8.11 0.39 8.55
CA ASP A 6 7.75 1.79 8.31
C ASP A 6 7.23 2.06 6.88
N LEU A 7 6.74 1.03 6.19
CA LEU A 7 6.38 1.13 4.77
C LEU A 7 5.27 2.16 4.53
N GLY A 8 4.40 2.40 5.52
CA GLY A 8 3.34 3.39 5.46
C GLY A 8 3.83 4.83 5.27
N THR A 9 5.07 5.15 5.68
CA THR A 9 5.68 6.48 5.52
C THR A 9 6.61 6.57 4.31
N THR A 10 6.64 5.53 3.48
CA THR A 10 7.39 5.51 2.22
C THR A 10 6.54 6.03 1.08
N ALA A 11 7.15 6.75 0.12
CA ALA A 11 6.48 7.21 -1.07
C ALA A 11 5.97 6.02 -1.90
N ILE A 12 4.74 6.14 -2.42
CA ILE A 12 4.04 5.03 -3.07
C ILE A 12 4.81 4.48 -4.28
N GLN A 13 5.49 5.33 -5.05
CA GLN A 13 6.30 4.87 -6.18
C GLN A 13 7.51 4.04 -5.73
N ASP A 14 8.18 4.42 -4.65
CA ASP A 14 9.31 3.65 -4.10
C ASP A 14 8.84 2.29 -3.56
N VAL A 15 7.67 2.27 -2.92
CA VAL A 15 7.05 1.01 -2.46
C VAL A 15 6.78 0.07 -3.63
N ILE A 16 6.12 0.54 -4.69
CA ILE A 16 5.75 -0.29 -5.84
C ILE A 16 6.99 -0.72 -6.62
N ALA A 17 7.99 0.15 -6.76
CA ALA A 17 9.26 -0.19 -7.41
C ALA A 17 9.99 -1.32 -6.66
N LYS A 18 9.99 -1.28 -5.32
CA LYS A 18 10.61 -2.32 -4.48
C LYS A 18 9.75 -3.59 -4.35
N TYR A 19 8.44 -3.42 -4.39
CA TYR A 19 7.44 -4.47 -4.17
C TYR A 19 6.27 -4.34 -5.15
N PRO A 20 6.42 -4.77 -6.43
CA PRO A 20 5.36 -4.66 -7.42
C PRO A 20 4.04 -5.32 -7.00
N ALA A 21 4.11 -6.41 -6.23
CA ALA A 21 2.94 -7.09 -5.67
C ALA A 21 2.08 -6.21 -4.75
N ILE A 22 2.67 -5.20 -4.09
CA ILE A 22 1.89 -4.24 -3.30
C ILE A 22 1.05 -3.35 -4.22
N GLY A 23 1.56 -3.00 -5.40
CA GLY A 23 0.76 -2.33 -6.43
C GLY A 23 -0.44 -3.16 -6.88
N GLU A 24 -0.26 -4.47 -7.03
CA GLU A 24 -1.35 -5.41 -7.37
C GLU A 24 -2.38 -5.54 -6.24
N ILE A 25 -1.95 -5.50 -4.97
CA ILE A 25 -2.87 -5.43 -3.81
C ILE A 25 -3.72 -4.18 -3.92
N LEU A 26 -3.10 -3.00 -4.06
CA LEU A 26 -3.80 -1.72 -4.13
C LEU A 26 -4.80 -1.65 -5.29
N GLN A 27 -4.44 -2.19 -6.46
CA GLN A 27 -5.32 -2.21 -7.63
C GLN A 27 -6.61 -3.01 -7.40
N ARG A 28 -6.61 -4.05 -6.55
CA ARG A 28 -7.82 -4.82 -6.22
C ARG A 28 -8.86 -4.02 -5.44
N TYR A 29 -8.43 -2.93 -4.79
CA TYR A 29 -9.28 -2.03 -4.03
C TYR A 29 -9.50 -0.70 -4.77
N ASP A 30 -9.32 -0.70 -6.09
CA ASP A 30 -9.44 0.49 -6.96
C ASP A 30 -8.51 1.65 -6.59
N ILE A 31 -7.42 1.38 -5.84
CA ILE A 31 -6.38 2.36 -5.55
C ILE A 31 -5.39 2.40 -6.73
N GLY A 32 -5.70 3.27 -7.69
CA GLY A 32 -4.94 3.45 -8.93
C GLY A 32 -3.70 4.34 -8.81
N CYS A 33 -3.20 4.68 -7.62
CA CYS A 33 -2.06 5.59 -7.46
C CYS A 33 -0.75 5.14 -8.15
N VAL A 34 -0.70 3.91 -8.68
CA VAL A 34 0.33 3.43 -9.62
C VAL A 34 0.47 4.33 -10.87
N THR A 35 -0.57 5.07 -11.27
CA THR A 35 -0.52 6.01 -12.41
C THR A 35 -0.26 7.46 -11.99
N CYS A 36 -0.05 7.73 -10.70
CA CYS A 36 0.22 9.08 -10.21
C CYS A 36 1.62 9.51 -10.68
N LYS A 37 1.68 10.51 -11.58
CA LYS A 37 2.94 11.01 -12.17
C LYS A 37 3.88 11.69 -11.18
N VAL A 38 3.37 12.11 -10.02
CA VAL A 38 4.16 12.77 -8.96
C VAL A 38 4.73 11.75 -7.99
N GLY A 39 3.92 10.75 -7.57
CA GLY A 39 4.42 9.60 -6.81
C GLY A 39 4.89 9.83 -5.38
N ILE A 40 4.83 11.06 -4.87
CA ILE A 40 5.36 11.44 -3.53
C ILE A 40 4.41 11.14 -2.37
N CYS A 41 3.16 10.78 -2.65
CA CYS A 41 2.18 10.47 -1.60
C CYS A 41 2.66 9.27 -0.79
N LEU A 42 2.51 9.32 0.52
CA LEU A 42 2.86 8.21 1.39
C LEU A 42 1.85 7.07 1.21
N LEU A 43 2.30 5.82 1.28
CA LEU A 43 1.43 4.66 1.12
C LEU A 43 0.21 4.70 2.06
N LYS A 44 0.41 5.05 3.34
CA LYS A 44 -0.70 5.13 4.30
C LYS A 44 -1.71 6.20 3.90
N ASP A 45 -1.25 7.33 3.38
CA ASP A 45 -2.10 8.46 3.02
C ASP A 45 -2.88 8.14 1.75
N VAL A 46 -2.24 7.48 0.79
CA VAL A 46 -2.89 6.97 -0.43
C VAL A 46 -4.09 6.09 -0.09
N VAL A 47 -3.96 5.17 0.86
CA VAL A 47 -5.06 4.29 1.25
C VAL A 47 -6.17 5.09 1.95
N SER A 48 -5.81 5.95 2.92
CA SER A 48 -6.79 6.71 3.70
C SER A 48 -7.61 7.73 2.88
N ILE A 49 -7.03 8.35 1.85
CA ILE A 49 -7.75 9.39 1.07
C ILE A 49 -8.75 8.83 0.05
N HIS A 50 -8.69 7.54 -0.27
CA HIS A 50 -9.61 6.92 -1.23
C HIS A 50 -10.99 6.62 -0.63
N GLY A 51 -11.20 6.93 0.65
CA GLY A 51 -12.50 6.80 1.31
C GLY A 51 -13.01 5.37 1.35
N LEU A 52 -12.08 4.41 1.47
CA LEU A 52 -12.42 3.00 1.62
C LEU A 52 -13.23 2.77 2.90
N SER A 53 -13.98 1.66 2.92
CA SER A 53 -14.58 1.21 4.17
C SER A 53 -13.47 0.86 5.17
N LYS A 54 -13.75 1.00 6.48
CA LYS A 54 -12.78 0.60 7.52
C LYS A 54 -12.38 -0.88 7.40
N GLU A 55 -13.30 -1.72 6.95
CA GLU A 55 -13.04 -3.15 6.71
C GLU A 55 -12.02 -3.34 5.59
N ASP A 56 -12.16 -2.60 4.48
CA ASP A 56 -11.24 -2.69 3.36
C ASP A 56 -9.87 -2.10 3.68
N GLU A 57 -9.80 -1.01 4.45
CA GLU A 57 -8.52 -0.49 4.96
C GLU A 57 -7.79 -1.53 5.81
N SER A 58 -8.49 -2.21 6.72
CA SER A 58 -7.91 -3.29 7.53
C SER A 58 -7.48 -4.49 6.69
N ARG A 59 -8.25 -4.87 5.66
CA ARG A 59 -7.87 -5.97 4.75
C ARG A 59 -6.61 -5.63 3.95
N ILE A 60 -6.52 -4.42 3.39
CA ILE A 60 -5.31 -3.96 2.69
C ILE A 60 -4.10 -4.02 3.61
N GLU A 61 -4.23 -3.50 4.83
CA GLU A 61 -3.15 -3.53 5.81
C GLU A 61 -2.68 -4.96 6.09
N GLN A 62 -3.62 -5.87 6.33
CA GLN A 62 -3.32 -7.27 6.60
C GLN A 62 -2.63 -7.93 5.40
N GLU A 63 -3.13 -7.76 4.19
CA GLU A 63 -2.55 -8.33 2.97
C GLU A 63 -1.11 -7.84 2.73
N ILE A 64 -0.85 -6.55 2.92
CA ILE A 64 0.48 -5.97 2.78
C ILE A 64 1.42 -6.54 3.86
N ASN A 65 0.98 -6.59 5.12
CA ASN A 65 1.78 -7.11 6.23
C ASN A 65 2.09 -8.61 6.07
N ASP A 66 1.14 -9.41 5.59
CA ASP A 66 1.33 -10.83 5.30
C ASP A 66 2.35 -11.02 4.17
N PHE A 67 2.24 -10.23 3.09
CA PHE A 67 3.23 -10.23 2.00
C PHE A 67 4.64 -9.91 2.51
N LEU A 68 4.78 -8.85 3.32
CA LEU A 68 6.08 -8.46 3.89
C LEU A 68 6.66 -9.53 4.81
N THR A 69 5.81 -10.23 5.56
CA THR A 69 6.23 -11.32 6.45
C THR A 69 6.75 -12.52 5.65
N ARG A 70 6.04 -12.91 4.58
CA ARG A 70 6.44 -14.05 3.74
C ARG A 70 7.73 -13.79 2.97
N LYS A 71 8.01 -12.54 2.58
CA LYS A 71 9.26 -12.17 1.90
C LYS A 71 10.46 -12.08 2.85
N ALA A 72 10.23 -11.91 4.15
CA ALA A 72 11.28 -11.86 5.17
C ALA A 72 11.69 -13.25 5.70
N ALA A 73 10.96 -14.31 5.32
CA ALA A 73 11.23 -15.71 5.63
C ALA A 73 11.96 -16.40 4.46
#